data_AF-A0ABD0RTV2-F1
#
_entry.id   AF-A0ABD0RTV2-F1
#
_cell.length_a   1.000
_cell.length_b   1.000
_cell.length_c   1.000
_cell.angle_alpha   90.00
_cell.angle_beta   90.00
_cell.angle_gamma   90.00
#
_symmetry.space_group_name_H-M   'P 1'
#
loop_
_entity.id
_entity.type
_entity.pdbx_description
1 polymer ?
#
loop_
_entity_poly.entity_id
_entity_poly.type
_entity_poly.pdbx_seq_one_letter_code
_entity_poly.pdbx_strand_id
1 'polypeptide(L)'
;VEYNRQKMEVDARLRKAVIPNLQPDTSYDFKITSPEGNMGGLRHRIHAKTSPPILIRRPEVDHTRETEPTVTIILPSLDTWSNV
;
A
#
# COMPACT_ATOMS: atom_id res chain seq x y z
N VAL A 1 15.50 -7.44 -1.53
CA VAL A 1 14.88 -6.10 -1.44
C VAL A 1 15.41 -5.41 -0.20
N GLU A 2 15.84 -4.16 -0.32
CA GLU A 2 16.42 -3.36 0.76
C GLU A 2 15.70 -2.01 0.86
N TYR A 3 15.38 -1.58 2.08
CA TYR A 3 14.72 -0.30 2.38
C TYR A 3 14.93 0.02 3.87
N ASN A 4 15.08 1.29 4.26
CA ASN A 4 15.24 1.70 5.67
C ASN A 4 16.23 0.86 6.49
N ARG A 5 17.36 0.46 5.89
CA ARG A 5 18.39 -0.44 6.49
C ARG A 5 17.90 -1.86 6.81
N GLN A 6 16.70 -2.22 6.38
CA GLN A 6 16.15 -3.57 6.40
C GLN A 6 16.41 -4.29 5.08
N LYS A 7 16.55 -5.61 5.14
CA LYS A 7 16.76 -6.49 3.99
C LYS A 7 15.78 -7.65 4.05
N MET A 8 15.18 -7.96 2.90
CA MET A 8 14.25 -9.07 2.70
C MET A 8 14.64 -9.86 1.46
N GLU A 9 14.79 -11.18 1.60
CA GLU A 9 15.00 -12.08 0.48
C GLU A 9 13.66 -12.41 -0.19
N VAL A 10 13.67 -12.52 -1.52
CA VAL A 10 12.46 -12.76 -2.31
C VAL A 10 12.78 -13.73 -3.44
N ASP A 11 11.82 -14.59 -3.78
CA ASP A 11 11.92 -15.43 -4.98
C ASP A 11 11.68 -14.57 -6.23
N ALA A 12 12.72 -14.37 -7.03
CA ALA A 12 12.66 -13.59 -8.26
C ALA A 12 11.67 -14.16 -9.29
N ARG A 13 11.35 -15.46 -9.23
CA ARG A 13 10.41 -16.12 -10.17
C ARG A 13 8.97 -15.66 -9.95
N LEU A 14 8.61 -15.27 -8.72
CA LEU A 14 7.24 -14.88 -8.37
C LEU A 14 6.86 -13.49 -8.93
N ARG A 15 7.84 -12.66 -9.29
CA ARG A 15 7.67 -11.28 -9.80
C ARG A 15 6.83 -10.35 -8.91
N LYS A 16 6.50 -10.78 -7.69
CA LYS A 16 5.75 -10.04 -6.67
C LYS A 16 6.29 -10.38 -5.30
N ALA A 17 6.20 -9.42 -4.38
CA ALA A 17 6.59 -9.60 -2.99
C ALA A 17 5.68 -8.75 -2.09
N VAL A 18 5.43 -9.22 -0.87
CA VAL A 18 4.70 -8.48 0.16
C VAL A 18 5.71 -7.94 1.16
N ILE A 19 5.64 -6.64 1.44
CA ILE A 19 6.48 -5.97 2.44
C ILE A 19 5.54 -5.52 3.57
N PRO A 20 5.46 -6.29 4.67
CA PRO A 20 4.52 -6.00 5.76
C PRO A 20 5.05 -4.89 6.69
N ASN A 21 4.17 -4.40 7.57
CA ASN A 21 4.51 -3.52 8.70
C ASN A 21 5.15 -2.18 8.32
N LEU A 22 4.84 -1.66 7.12
CA LEU A 22 5.20 -0.30 6.75
C LEU A 22 4.27 0.71 7.45
N GLN A 23 4.83 1.86 7.81
CA GLN A 23 4.05 2.98 8.34
C GLN A 23 3.07 3.50 7.28
N PRO A 24 1.81 3.78 7.65
CA PRO A 24 0.85 4.47 6.78
C PRO A 24 1.35 5.86 6.37
N ASP A 25 0.80 6.38 5.27
CA ASP A 25 1.09 7.70 4.71
C ASP A 25 2.60 8.03 4.53
N THR A 26 3.44 7.02 4.33
CA THR A 26 4.90 7.18 4.35
C THR A 26 5.48 6.78 3.00
N SER A 27 6.36 7.64 2.46
CA SER A 27 7.12 7.36 1.24
C SER A 27 8.33 6.48 1.55
N TYR A 28 8.55 5.47 0.71
CA TYR A 28 9.66 4.53 0.82
C TYR A 28 10.43 4.43 -0.49
N ASP A 29 11.73 4.21 -0.33
CA ASP A 29 12.69 3.88 -1.37
C ASP A 29 13.08 2.40 -1.26
N PHE A 30 12.66 1.58 -2.22
CA PHE A 30 13.00 0.16 -2.27
C PHE A 30 14.09 -0.09 -3.32
N LYS A 31 15.17 -0.74 -2.90
CA LYS A 31 16.23 -1.25 -3.78
C LYS A 31 16.05 -2.75 -3.97
N ILE A 32 15.90 -3.18 -5.22
CA ILE A 32 15.86 -4.59 -5.59
C ILE A 32 17.25 -4.98 -6.07
N THR A 33 17.93 -5.83 -5.31
CA THR A 33 19.25 -6.37 -5.62
C THR A 33 19.16 -7.87 -5.92
N SER A 34 20.05 -8.36 -6.77
CA SER A 34 20.27 -9.77 -7.10
C SER A 34 21.75 -10.08 -6.88
N PRO A 35 22.10 -11.25 -6.31
CA PRO A 35 23.49 -11.65 -6.14
C PRO A 35 24.26 -11.77 -7.47
N GLU A 36 23.53 -12.05 -8.55
CA GLU A 36 24.09 -12.23 -9.88
C GLU A 36 23.99 -10.90 -10.65
N GLY A 37 25.10 -10.18 -10.90
CA GLY A 37 25.10 -8.98 -11.75
C GLY A 37 26.29 -8.03 -11.55
N ASN A 38 26.85 -7.55 -12.67
CA ASN A 38 28.10 -6.75 -12.74
C ASN A 38 28.05 -5.30 -12.19
N MET A 39 26.92 -4.84 -11.63
CA MET A 39 26.79 -3.51 -11.00
C MET A 39 26.37 -3.60 -9.53
N GLY A 40 27.14 -4.31 -8.71
CA GLY A 40 26.85 -4.46 -7.27
C GLY A 40 25.50 -5.11 -6.98
N GLY A 41 24.97 -5.88 -7.94
CA GLY A 41 23.69 -6.57 -7.83
C GLY A 41 22.43 -5.70 -7.96
N LEU A 42 22.48 -4.37 -8.08
CA LEU A 42 21.26 -3.55 -8.16
C LEU A 42 20.51 -3.78 -9.48
N ARG A 43 19.23 -4.16 -9.40
CA ARG A 43 18.34 -4.40 -10.54
C ARG A 43 17.35 -3.26 -10.74
N HIS A 44 16.66 -2.83 -9.68
CA HIS A 44 15.65 -1.77 -9.75
C HIS A 44 15.65 -0.91 -8.49
N ARG A 45 15.25 0.35 -8.63
CA ARG A 45 14.87 1.24 -7.54
C ARG A 45 13.42 1.67 -7.72
N ILE A 46 12.62 1.55 -6.67
CA ILE A 46 11.19 1.84 -6.69
C ILE A 46 10.90 2.86 -5.60
N HIS A 47 10.21 3.94 -5.95
CA HIS A 47 9.65 4.89 -4.99
C HIS A 47 8.15 4.62 -4.87
N ALA A 48 7.66 4.42 -3.66
CA ALA A 48 6.24 4.19 -3.42
C ALA A 48 5.82 4.81 -2.09
N LYS A 49 4.58 5.30 -2.03
CA LYS A 49 3.97 5.82 -0.79
C LYS A 49 2.87 4.86 -0.33
N THR A 50 2.87 4.52 0.95
CA THR A 50 1.77 3.75 1.55
C THR A 50 0.50 4.59 1.61
N SER A 51 -0.66 3.93 1.60
CA SER A 51 -1.93 4.62 1.76
C SER A 51 -1.98 5.36 3.10
N PRO A 52 -2.76 6.44 3.22
CA PRO A 52 -3.08 6.99 4.53
C PRO A 52 -3.75 5.92 5.41
N PRO A 53 -3.77 6.12 6.75
CA PRO A 53 -4.54 5.26 7.64
C PRO A 53 -5.98 5.17 7.13
N ILE A 54 -6.40 3.97 6.70
CA ILE A 54 -7.78 3.73 6.28
C ILE A 54 -8.52 3.29 7.54
N LEU A 55 -9.34 4.17 8.09
CA LEU A 55 -10.32 3.78 9.10
C LEU A 55 -11.34 2.85 8.44
N ILE A 56 -11.20 1.55 8.68
CA ILE A 56 -12.15 0.54 8.20
C ILE A 56 -13.40 0.66 9.09
N ARG A 57 -14.30 1.56 8.70
CA ARG A 57 -15.66 1.60 9.23
C ARG A 57 -16.56 0.84 8.27
N ARG A 58 -17.52 0.08 8.81
CA ARG A 58 -18.48 -0.65 8.01
C ARG A 58 -19.34 0.35 7.24
N PRO A 59 -19.51 0.19 5.91
CA PRO A 59 -20.49 0.97 5.17
C PRO A 59 -21.89 0.78 5.75
N GLU A 60 -22.68 1.84 5.76
CA GLU A 60 -24.04 1.82 6.31
C GLU A 60 -25.07 1.96 5.18
N VAL A 61 -26.21 1.32 5.33
CA VAL A 61 -27.33 1.49 4.40
C VAL A 61 -28.09 2.75 4.80
N ASP A 62 -28.30 3.65 3.85
CA ASP A 62 -29.15 4.81 4.04
C ASP A 62 -30.61 4.46 3.75
N HIS A 63 -31.30 3.98 4.77
CA HIS A 63 -32.72 3.63 4.71
C HIS A 63 -33.63 4.83 4.41
N THR A 64 -33.15 6.06 4.61
CA THR A 64 -33.96 7.26 4.34
C THR A 64 -34.12 7.55 2.85
N ARG A 65 -33.28 6.93 2.01
CA ARG A 65 -33.22 7.12 0.55
C ARG A 65 -33.49 5.83 -0.22
N GLU A 66 -34.05 4.83 0.46
CA GLU A 66 -34.34 3.53 -0.12
C GLU A 66 -35.61 3.59 -0.99
N THR A 67 -35.54 2.97 -2.17
CA THR A 67 -36.68 2.77 -3.08
C THR A 67 -36.66 1.32 -3.55
N GLU A 68 -37.80 0.77 -3.98
CA GLU A 68 -37.91 -0.63 -4.45
C GLU A 68 -36.77 -1.08 -5.40
N PRO A 69 -36.32 -0.28 -6.40
CA PRO A 69 -35.22 -0.69 -7.26
C PRO A 69 -33.82 -0.24 -6.77
N THR A 70 -33.70 0.57 -5.71
CA THR A 70 -32.43 1.21 -5.33
C THR A 70 -32.16 1.20 -3.82
N VAL A 71 -30.98 0.72 -3.45
CA VAL A 71 -30.40 0.85 -2.10
C VAL A 71 -29.27 1.87 -2.14
N THR A 72 -29.25 2.80 -1.19
CA THR A 72 -28.16 3.78 -1.03
C THR A 72 -27.20 3.30 0.06
N ILE A 73 -25.90 3.31 -0.22
CA ILE A 73 -24.85 2.94 0.74
C ILE A 73 -24.00 4.17 1.07
N ILE A 74 -23.84 4.45 2.35
CA ILE A 74 -22.94 5.48 2.88
C ILE A 74 -21.57 4.82 3.08
N LEU A 75 -20.60 5.29 2.31
CA LEU A 75 -19.20 4.94 2.52
C LEU A 75 -18.62 5.83 3.62
N PRO A 76 -17.76 5.30 4.50
CA PRO A 76 -17.07 6.12 5.49
C PRO A 76 -16.17 7.15 4.81
N SER A 77 -16.02 8.31 5.44
CA SER A 77 -15.02 9.29 5.02
C SER A 77 -13.64 8.66 5.10
N LEU A 78 -12.87 8.78 4.01
CA LEU A 78 -11.45 8.53 4.07
C LEU A 78 -10.83 9.77 4.68
N ASP A 79 -10.51 9.72 5.98
CA ASP A 79 -9.79 10.80 6.64
C ASP A 79 -8.36 10.84 6.09
N THR A 80 -8.17 11.55 4.97
CA THR A 80 -6.85 11.91 4.49
C THR A 80 -6.37 13.02 5.41
N TRP A 81 -5.67 12.67 6.49
CA TRP A 81 -4.97 13.65 7.34
C TRP A 81 -3.87 14.34 6.51
N SER A 82 -4.25 15.31 5.68
CA SER A 82 -3.36 16.29 5.11
C SER A 82 -3.18 17.37 6.17
N ASN A 83 -2.23 17.19 7.08
CA ASN A 83 -1.70 18.35 7.79
C ASN A 83 -0.91 19.16 6.77
N VAL A 84 -1.45 20.32 6.44
CA VAL A 84 -0.78 21.43 5.76
C VAL A 84 0.52 21.76 6.49
#